data_AF-A0A6L3UXB2-F1
#
_entry.id   AF-A0A6L3UXB2-F1
#
_cell.length_a   1.000
_cell.length_b   1.000
_cell.length_c   1.000
_cell.angle_alpha   90.00
_cell.angle_beta   90.00
_cell.angle_gamma   90.00
#
_symmetry.space_group_name_H-M   'P 1'
#
loop_
_entity.id
_entity.type
_entity.pdbx_description
1 polymer ?
#
loop_
_entity_poly.entity_id
_entity_poly.type
_entity_poly.pdbx_seq_one_letter_code
_entity_poly.pdbx_strand_id
1 'polypeptide(L)'
;MELSELEQILKGNNLESKIETISHLSDVFESYNKDIANFDDLVVLLLKFAIEEQNNEVKEELFDTLLDAATYKNTEKINWDILEQHINELPSECIPTAISILGLSHNKKYAHTLSTFSKHENKSIKSAALIALSEFE
;
A
#
# COMPACT_ATOMS: atom_id res chain seq x y z
N MET A 1 4.73 12.57 14.82
CA MET A 1 3.27 12.36 14.91
C MET A 1 3.04 11.07 15.65
N GLU A 2 2.20 11.08 16.67
CA GLU A 2 1.82 9.86 17.39
C GLU A 2 0.80 9.05 16.56
N LEU A 3 0.81 7.72 16.67
CA LEU A 3 -0.13 6.87 15.90
C LEU A 3 -1.61 7.20 16.21
N SER A 4 -1.90 7.58 17.46
CA SER A 4 -3.25 7.99 17.86
C SER A 4 -3.71 9.29 17.21
N GLU A 5 -2.79 10.20 16.94
CA GLU A 5 -3.07 11.47 16.24
C GLU A 5 -3.37 11.20 14.77
N LEU A 6 -2.55 10.37 14.12
CA LEU A 6 -2.79 9.93 12.75
C LEU A 6 -4.15 9.22 12.61
N GLU A 7 -4.47 8.30 13.52
CA GLU A 7 -5.74 7.58 13.48
C GLU A 7 -6.95 8.52 13.59
N GLN A 8 -6.85 9.59 14.38
CA GLN A 8 -7.92 10.60 14.48
C GLN A 8 -8.09 11.38 13.18
N ILE A 9 -6.98 11.77 12.52
CA ILE A 9 -7.00 12.46 11.23
C ILE A 9 -7.65 11.58 10.16
N LEU A 10 -7.22 10.31 10.06
CA LEU A 10 -7.72 9.37 9.06
C LEU A 10 -9.19 8.98 9.27
N LYS A 11 -9.70 9.00 10.52
CA LYS A 11 -11.14 8.84 10.82
C LYS A 11 -11.96 10.11 10.60
N GLY A 12 -11.30 11.27 10.48
CA GLY A 12 -11.95 12.54 10.26
C GLY A 12 -12.64 12.62 8.89
N ASN A 13 -13.46 13.65 8.69
CA ASN A 13 -14.12 13.91 7.40
C ASN A 13 -13.43 15.01 6.59
N ASN A 14 -12.33 15.58 7.09
CA ASN A 14 -11.58 16.61 6.38
C ASN A 14 -10.63 15.95 5.37
N LEU A 15 -11.04 15.94 4.10
CA LEU A 15 -10.26 15.34 3.01
C LEU A 15 -8.89 16.01 2.85
N GLU A 16 -8.81 17.34 2.89
CA GLU A 16 -7.56 18.08 2.76
C GLU A 16 -6.56 17.68 3.86
N SER A 17 -7.02 17.62 5.12
CA SER A 17 -6.15 17.19 6.23
C SER A 17 -5.70 15.74 6.10
N LYS A 18 -6.54 14.85 5.56
CA LYS A 18 -6.12 13.46 5.29
C LYS A 18 -5.02 13.45 4.25
N ILE A 19 -5.27 14.02 3.07
CA ILE A 19 -4.31 14.03 1.95
C ILE A 19 -3.00 14.67 2.36
N GLU A 20 -3.01 15.83 3.01
CA GLU A 20 -1.78 16.50 3.49
C GLU A 20 -0.99 15.61 4.44
N THR A 21 -1.68 14.93 5.36
CA THR A 21 -1.03 14.03 6.33
C THR A 21 -0.45 12.79 5.66
N ILE A 22 -1.18 12.20 4.71
CA ILE A 22 -0.73 11.00 3.99
C ILE A 22 0.46 11.36 3.08
N SER A 23 0.38 12.45 2.34
CA SER A 23 1.46 12.96 1.50
C SER A 23 2.73 13.26 2.32
N HIS A 24 2.57 13.83 3.52
CA HIS A 24 3.71 14.00 4.42
C HIS A 24 4.34 12.68 4.87
N LEU A 25 3.55 11.61 5.03
CA LEU A 25 4.08 10.29 5.35
C LEU A 25 4.82 9.66 4.16
N SER A 26 4.33 9.84 2.94
CA SER A 26 5.04 9.45 1.71
C SER A 26 6.43 10.11 1.67
N ASP A 27 6.53 11.42 1.87
CA ASP A 27 7.82 12.13 1.96
C ASP A 27 8.77 11.53 3.02
N VAL A 28 8.21 11.17 4.19
CA VAL A 28 8.97 10.54 5.27
C VAL A 28 9.45 9.15 4.87
N PHE A 29 8.64 8.37 4.16
CA PHE A 29 9.01 7.05 3.64
C PHE A 29 10.06 7.11 2.53
N GLU A 30 10.04 8.14 1.69
CA GLU A 30 11.09 8.37 0.68
C GLU A 30 12.41 8.86 1.30
N SER A 31 12.34 9.52 2.46
CA SER A 31 13.52 10.13 3.08
C SER A 31 14.63 9.12 3.41
N TYR A 32 15.88 9.57 3.48
CA TYR A 32 17.01 8.73 3.94
C TYR A 32 16.94 8.33 5.43
N ASN A 33 15.93 8.80 6.17
CA ASN A 33 15.73 8.42 7.56
C ASN A 33 15.24 6.96 7.64
N LYS A 34 16.07 6.08 8.20
CA LYS A 34 15.71 4.66 8.40
C LYS A 34 15.06 4.40 9.76
N ASP A 35 15.14 5.35 10.68
CA ASP A 35 14.68 5.20 12.06
C ASP A 35 13.32 5.88 12.26
N ILE A 36 12.31 5.35 11.56
CA ILE A 36 10.92 5.74 11.78
C ILE A 36 10.41 4.95 12.99
N ALA A 37 10.13 5.65 14.09
CA ALA A 37 9.58 5.04 15.28
C ALA A 37 8.22 4.38 14.97
N ASN A 38 8.01 3.16 15.47
CA ASN A 38 6.79 2.36 15.25
C ASN A 38 6.42 2.19 13.77
N PHE A 39 7.43 2.11 12.88
CA PHE A 39 7.21 1.96 11.43
C PHE A 39 6.27 0.80 11.08
N ASP A 40 6.48 -0.38 11.68
CA ASP A 40 5.65 -1.55 11.38
C ASP A 40 4.17 -1.30 11.72
N ASP A 41 3.91 -0.73 12.90
CA ASP A 41 2.54 -0.39 13.35
C ASP A 41 1.92 0.72 12.50
N LEU A 42 2.72 1.69 12.05
CA LEU A 42 2.30 2.75 11.14
C LEU A 42 1.84 2.18 9.79
N VAL A 43 2.63 1.29 9.18
CA VAL A 43 2.28 0.66 7.90
C VAL A 43 1.02 -0.20 8.05
N VAL A 44 0.90 -0.96 9.14
CA VAL A 44 -0.30 -1.76 9.43
C VAL A 44 -1.54 -0.87 9.60
N LEU A 45 -1.41 0.28 10.28
CA LEU A 45 -2.50 1.24 10.43
C LEU A 45 -2.92 1.80 9.06
N LEU A 46 -1.98 2.27 8.25
CA LEU A 46 -2.24 2.81 6.92
C LEU A 46 -2.91 1.77 6.01
N LEU A 47 -2.43 0.52 6.04
CA LEU A 47 -3.02 -0.58 5.28
C LEU A 47 -4.48 -0.82 5.68
N LYS A 48 -4.77 -0.83 6.98
CA LYS A 48 -6.17 -0.96 7.45
C LYS A 48 -7.06 0.15 6.89
N PHE A 49 -6.61 1.41 6.98
CA PHE A 49 -7.37 2.53 6.43
C PHE A 49 -7.49 2.46 4.91
N ALA A 50 -6.45 2.04 4.18
CA ALA A 50 -6.49 1.91 2.74
C ALA A 50 -7.57 0.91 2.29
N ILE A 51 -7.72 -0.20 3.02
CA ILE A 51 -8.79 -1.18 2.76
C ILE A 51 -10.17 -0.59 3.08
N GLU A 52 -10.34 0.06 4.22
CA GLU A 52 -11.64 0.55 4.72
C GLU A 52 -12.14 1.85 4.09
N GLU A 53 -11.25 2.70 3.57
CA GLU A 53 -11.59 4.03 3.02
C GLU A 53 -12.55 3.92 1.84
N GLN A 54 -13.50 4.85 1.76
CA GLN A 54 -14.55 4.87 0.73
C GLN A 54 -14.33 5.98 -0.29
N ASN A 55 -13.56 7.01 0.07
CA ASN A 55 -13.15 8.04 -0.86
C ASN A 55 -11.98 7.55 -1.72
N ASN A 56 -12.17 7.48 -3.04
CA ASN A 56 -11.15 6.95 -3.95
C ASN A 56 -9.86 7.77 -3.95
N GLU A 57 -9.94 9.10 -3.87
CA GLU A 57 -8.75 9.97 -3.85
C GLU A 57 -7.89 9.69 -2.61
N VAL A 58 -8.51 9.59 -1.43
CA VAL A 58 -7.79 9.25 -0.19
C VAL A 58 -7.27 7.81 -0.24
N LYS A 59 -8.03 6.88 -0.82
CA LYS A 59 -7.63 5.48 -0.97
C LYS A 59 -6.41 5.33 -1.88
N GLU A 60 -6.40 6.02 -3.02
CA GLU A 60 -5.27 6.07 -3.94
C GLU A 60 -4.02 6.61 -3.24
N GLU A 61 -4.13 7.77 -2.57
CA GLU A 61 -3.03 8.38 -1.84
C GLU A 61 -2.46 7.46 -0.73
N LEU A 62 -3.33 6.73 -0.02
CA LEU A 62 -2.92 5.72 0.97
C LEU A 62 -2.15 4.57 0.33
N PHE A 63 -2.59 4.08 -0.83
CA PHE A 63 -1.91 3.00 -1.53
C PHE A 63 -0.56 3.44 -2.09
N ASP A 64 -0.47 4.64 -2.65
CA ASP A 64 0.80 5.19 -3.15
C ASP A 64 1.79 5.37 -1.99
N THR A 65 1.33 5.88 -0.85
CA THR A 65 2.15 5.98 0.36
C THR A 65 2.61 4.61 0.89
N LEU A 66 1.75 3.58 0.83
CA LEU A 66 2.15 2.21 1.18
C LEU A 66 3.15 1.63 0.20
N LEU A 67 3.07 1.99 -1.09
CA LEU A 67 4.06 1.62 -2.10
C LEU A 67 5.41 2.27 -1.81
N ASP A 68 5.44 3.54 -1.39
CA ASP A 68 6.68 4.20 -0.98
C ASP A 68 7.31 3.51 0.24
N ALA A 69 6.49 3.10 1.21
CA ALA A 69 6.94 2.29 2.33
C ALA A 69 7.56 0.96 1.84
N ALA A 70 6.89 0.24 0.94
CA ALA A 70 7.38 -1.02 0.39
C ALA A 70 8.66 -0.85 -0.47
N THR A 71 8.82 0.29 -1.12
CA THR A 71 9.94 0.59 -2.03
C THR A 71 11.19 1.05 -1.29
N TYR A 72 11.02 1.96 -0.32
CA TYR A 72 12.13 2.70 0.29
C TYR A 72 12.44 2.29 1.73
N LYS A 73 11.59 1.47 2.35
CA LYS A 73 11.72 1.02 3.74
C LYS A 73 11.67 -0.50 3.85
N ASN A 74 12.12 -1.03 4.98
CA ASN A 74 12.08 -2.47 5.22
C ASN A 74 10.68 -2.89 5.69
N THR A 75 9.93 -3.57 4.84
CA THR A 75 8.57 -4.07 5.13
C THR A 75 8.48 -5.59 5.27
N GLU A 76 9.60 -6.30 5.45
CA GLU A 76 9.64 -7.77 5.55
C GLU A 76 8.75 -8.35 6.66
N LYS A 77 8.51 -7.58 7.72
CA LYS A 77 7.68 -7.98 8.87
C LYS A 77 6.20 -7.69 8.68
N ILE A 78 5.83 -6.91 7.67
CA ILE A 78 4.44 -6.52 7.44
C ILE A 78 3.68 -7.72 6.86
N ASN A 79 2.54 -8.03 7.47
CA ASN A 79 1.65 -9.03 6.91
C ASN A 79 0.67 -8.41 5.89
N TRP A 80 0.96 -8.60 4.61
CA TRP A 80 0.11 -8.16 3.50
C TRP A 80 -1.07 -9.10 3.16
N ASP A 81 -1.37 -10.12 3.96
CA ASP A 81 -2.50 -11.04 3.72
C ASP A 81 -3.83 -10.31 3.56
N ILE A 82 -4.07 -9.25 4.35
CA ILE A 82 -5.30 -8.47 4.24
C ILE A 82 -5.41 -7.75 2.90
N LEU A 83 -4.27 -7.32 2.33
CA LEU A 83 -4.22 -6.73 1.00
C LEU A 83 -4.56 -7.77 -0.06
N GLU A 84 -3.93 -8.95 -0.01
CA GLU A 84 -4.20 -10.05 -0.93
C GLU A 84 -5.68 -10.45 -0.92
N GLN A 85 -6.30 -10.51 0.26
CA GLN A 85 -7.71 -10.91 0.41
C GLN A 85 -8.69 -9.93 -0.22
N HIS A 86 -8.39 -8.62 -0.20
CA HIS A 86 -9.30 -7.57 -0.69
C HIS A 86 -8.91 -7.03 -2.07
N ILE A 87 -7.82 -7.50 -2.68
CA ILE A 87 -7.27 -6.91 -3.91
C ILE A 87 -8.27 -6.89 -5.08
N ASN A 88 -9.19 -7.86 -5.15
CA ASN A 88 -10.23 -7.91 -6.19
C ASN A 88 -11.39 -6.92 -5.96
N GLU A 89 -11.49 -6.35 -4.76
CA GLU A 89 -12.54 -5.41 -4.36
C GLU A 89 -12.08 -3.95 -4.46
N LEU A 90 -10.79 -3.73 -4.70
CA LEU A 90 -10.22 -2.40 -4.84
C LEU A 90 -10.71 -1.71 -6.13
N PRO A 91 -10.77 -0.36 -6.14
CA PRO A 91 -10.90 0.40 -7.37
C PRO A 91 -9.83 -0.02 -8.38
N SER A 92 -10.19 -0.01 -9.66
CA SER A 92 -9.32 -0.51 -10.73
C SER A 92 -7.99 0.24 -10.82
N GLU A 93 -7.99 1.49 -10.37
CA GLU A 93 -6.89 2.43 -10.26
C GLU A 93 -5.89 2.01 -9.16
N CYS A 94 -6.37 1.43 -8.05
CA CYS A 94 -5.55 1.00 -6.91
C CYS A 94 -4.94 -0.40 -7.09
N ILE A 95 -5.54 -1.26 -7.93
CA ILE A 95 -5.08 -2.66 -8.11
C ILE A 95 -3.61 -2.74 -8.55
N PRO A 96 -3.12 -1.97 -9.53
CA PRO A 96 -1.70 -2.01 -9.92
C PRO A 96 -0.76 -1.69 -8.75
N THR A 97 -1.08 -0.69 -7.93
CA THR A 97 -0.29 -0.30 -6.76
C THR A 97 -0.29 -1.40 -5.70
N ALA A 98 -1.46 -1.99 -5.41
CA ALA A 98 -1.59 -3.13 -4.50
C ALA A 98 -0.77 -4.34 -4.96
N ILE A 99 -0.78 -4.64 -6.26
CA ILE A 99 0.02 -5.72 -6.87
C ILE A 99 1.52 -5.46 -6.66
N SER A 100 1.97 -4.24 -6.91
CA SER A 100 3.38 -3.86 -6.73
C SER A 100 3.83 -4.03 -5.28
N ILE A 101 2.99 -3.63 -4.30
CA ILE A 101 3.26 -3.83 -2.86
C ILE A 101 3.45 -5.32 -2.54
N LEU A 102 2.58 -6.20 -3.06
CA LEU A 102 2.71 -7.65 -2.86
C LEU A 102 4.01 -8.20 -3.49
N GLY A 103 4.41 -7.72 -4.66
CA GLY A 103 5.68 -8.07 -5.29
C GLY A 103 6.88 -7.68 -4.44
N LEU A 104 6.93 -6.41 -4.00
CA LEU A 104 8.01 -5.85 -3.18
C LEU A 104 8.11 -6.46 -1.77
N SER A 105 7.08 -7.16 -1.31
CA SER A 105 7.18 -7.96 -0.08
C SER A 105 8.12 -9.17 -0.22
N HIS A 106 8.49 -9.55 -1.45
CA HIS A 106 9.27 -10.74 -1.80
C HIS A 106 8.71 -12.07 -1.23
N ASN A 107 7.45 -12.07 -0.78
CA ASN A 107 6.82 -13.24 -0.18
C ASN A 107 6.13 -14.09 -1.25
N LYS A 108 6.78 -15.21 -1.61
CA LYS A 108 6.32 -16.13 -2.65
C LYS A 108 4.92 -16.72 -2.43
N LYS A 109 4.33 -16.60 -1.23
CA LYS A 109 2.94 -17.01 -0.99
C LYS A 109 1.96 -16.27 -1.91
N TYR A 110 2.25 -15.03 -2.27
CA TYR A 110 1.40 -14.20 -3.15
C TYR A 110 1.53 -14.54 -4.64
N ALA A 111 2.48 -15.41 -5.03
CA ALA A 111 2.74 -15.72 -6.44
C ALA A 111 1.51 -16.28 -7.18
N HIS A 112 0.67 -17.05 -6.49
CA HIS A 112 -0.56 -17.57 -7.10
C HIS A 112 -1.55 -16.45 -7.45
N THR A 113 -1.78 -15.54 -6.52
CA THR A 113 -2.65 -14.37 -6.72
C THR A 113 -2.10 -13.48 -7.85
N LEU A 114 -0.81 -13.16 -7.83
CA LEU A 114 -0.16 -12.37 -8.88
C LEU A 114 -0.24 -13.03 -10.27
N SER A 115 -0.09 -14.36 -10.35
CA SER A 115 -0.26 -15.10 -11.61
C SER A 115 -1.67 -15.02 -12.20
N THR A 116 -2.68 -14.79 -11.38
CA THR A 116 -4.05 -14.57 -11.86
C THR A 116 -4.15 -13.20 -12.53
N PHE A 117 -3.57 -12.16 -11.93
CA PHE A 117 -3.56 -10.81 -12.49
C PHE A 117 -2.69 -10.66 -13.74
N SER A 118 -1.67 -11.51 -13.93
CA SER A 118 -0.83 -11.49 -15.14
C SER A 118 -1.58 -11.84 -16.43
N LYS A 119 -2.83 -12.28 -16.32
CA LYS A 119 -3.75 -12.60 -17.43
C LYS A 119 -4.91 -11.60 -17.55
N HIS A 120 -4.93 -10.56 -16.74
CA HIS A 120 -6.00 -9.57 -16.70
C HIS A 120 -6.11 -8.79 -18.02
N GLU A 121 -7.32 -8.39 -18.41
CA GLU A 121 -7.58 -7.66 -19.67
C GLU A 121 -7.05 -6.22 -19.62
N ASN A 122 -7.16 -5.57 -18.45
CA ASN A 122 -6.54 -4.27 -18.20
C ASN A 122 -5.01 -4.40 -18.26
N LYS A 123 -4.40 -3.68 -19.22
CA LYS A 123 -2.96 -3.71 -19.48
C LYS A 123 -2.11 -3.23 -18.28
N SER A 124 -2.61 -2.25 -17.52
CA SER A 124 -1.90 -1.72 -16.35
C SER A 124 -1.76 -2.80 -15.27
N ILE A 125 -2.88 -3.41 -14.89
CA ILE A 125 -2.95 -4.51 -13.92
C ILE A 125 -2.07 -5.69 -14.37
N LYS A 126 -2.20 -6.09 -15.64
CA LYS A 126 -1.37 -7.15 -16.22
C LYS A 126 0.12 -6.83 -16.13
N SER A 127 0.52 -5.62 -16.47
CA SER A 127 1.91 -5.19 -16.45
C SER A 127 2.47 -5.21 -15.02
N ALA A 128 1.73 -4.64 -14.06
CA ALA A 128 2.11 -4.65 -12.65
C ALA A 128 2.30 -6.09 -12.13
N ALA A 129 1.41 -7.00 -12.50
CA ALA A 129 1.51 -8.40 -12.05
C ALA A 129 2.73 -9.13 -12.61
N LEU A 130 3.08 -8.87 -13.87
CA LEU A 130 4.28 -9.45 -14.48
C LEU A 130 5.56 -8.92 -13.82
N ILE A 131 5.61 -7.61 -13.51
CA ILE A 131 6.72 -7.00 -12.77
C ILE A 131 6.81 -7.60 -11.36
N ALA A 132 5.70 -7.64 -10.63
CA ALA A 132 5.65 -8.18 -9.26
C ALA A 132 6.05 -9.66 -9.19
N LEU A 133 5.75 -10.47 -10.22
CA LEU A 133 6.22 -11.86 -10.30
C LEU A 133 7.73 -11.96 -10.52
N SER A 134 8.34 -11.00 -11.24
CA SER A 134 9.79 -10.99 -11.47
C SER A 134 10.60 -10.69 -10.20
N GLU A 135 9.98 -10.08 -9.18
CA GLU A 135 10.59 -9.85 -7.86
C GLU A 135 10.88 -11.15 -7.08
N PHE A 136 10.39 -12.30 -7.56
CA PHE A 136 10.56 -13.61 -6.91
C PHE A 136 11.60 -14.52 -7.60
N GLU A 137 12.14 -14.10 -8.74
CA GLU A 137 13.13 -14.84 -9.54
C GLU A 137 14.54 -14.73 -8.95
#